data_AF-A0A2M8A6L3-F1
#
_entry.id   AF-A0A2M8A6L3-F1
#
_cell.length_a   1.000
_cell.length_b   1.000
_cell.length_c   1.000
_cell.angle_alpha   90.00
_cell.angle_beta   90.00
_cell.angle_gamma   90.00
#
_symmetry.space_group_name_H-M   'P 1'
#
loop_
_entity.id
_entity.type
_entity.pdbx_description
1 polymer ?
#
loop_
_entity_poly.entity_id
_entity_poly.type
_entity_poly.pdbx_seq_one_letter_code
_entity_poly.pdbx_strand_id
1 'polypeptide(L)'
;DLNTALGFVNQIKTRAYGNNSGNITSGQLTLDFILDERGRELHWEGHRRTDLIRFGKYNSLIWPFKGRVPEGRPSEAFRQLHPIPSTDLIANPNLKQNPGY
;
A
#
# COMPACT_ATOMS: atom_id res chain seq x y z
N ASP A 1 18.11 -14.51 -2.89
CA ASP A 1 18.87 -13.81 -3.97
C ASP A 1 17.89 -13.24 -4.99
N LEU A 2 18.37 -12.46 -5.98
CA LEU A 2 17.53 -11.78 -6.98
C LEU A 2 16.84 -12.75 -7.96
N ASN A 3 17.49 -13.87 -8.32
CA ASN A 3 16.91 -14.87 -9.22
C ASN A 3 15.77 -15.62 -8.55
N THR A 4 15.91 -15.93 -7.25
CA THR A 4 14.80 -16.53 -6.47
C THR A 4 13.60 -15.58 -6.38
N ALA A 5 13.84 -14.28 -6.10
CA ALA A 5 12.77 -13.29 -6.05
C ALA A 5 12.05 -13.14 -7.41
N LEU A 6 12.83 -13.09 -8.50
CA LEU A 6 12.30 -13.08 -9.86
C LEU A 6 11.46 -14.31 -10.16
N GLY A 7 11.94 -15.49 -9.73
CA GLY A 7 11.21 -16.75 -9.87
C GLY A 7 9.84 -16.69 -9.22
N PHE A 8 9.74 -16.23 -7.97
CA PHE A 8 8.46 -16.13 -7.27
C PHE A 8 7.50 -15.12 -7.92
N VAL A 9 8.01 -13.97 -8.37
CA VAL A 9 7.19 -12.99 -9.08
C VAL A 9 6.65 -13.57 -10.38
N ASN A 10 7.49 -14.20 -11.18
CA ASN A 10 7.08 -14.80 -12.45
C ASN A 10 6.12 -15.99 -12.25
N GLN A 11 6.17 -16.71 -11.13
CA GLN A 11 5.15 -17.72 -10.80
C GLN A 11 3.76 -17.09 -10.65
N ILE A 12 3.65 -15.96 -9.93
CA ILE A 12 2.38 -15.23 -9.78
C ILE A 12 1.87 -14.76 -11.14
N LYS A 13 2.76 -14.16 -11.95
CA LYS A 13 2.40 -13.65 -13.29
C LYS A 13 1.99 -14.77 -14.24
N THR A 14 2.71 -15.88 -14.25
CA THR A 14 2.37 -17.05 -15.07
C THR A 14 0.99 -17.59 -14.70
N ARG A 15 0.66 -17.66 -13.40
CA ARG A 15 -0.68 -18.05 -12.94
C ARG A 15 -1.75 -17.06 -13.41
N ALA A 16 -1.50 -15.76 -13.30
CA ALA A 16 -2.45 -14.72 -13.69
C ALA A 16 -2.70 -14.67 -15.21
N TYR A 17 -1.67 -14.90 -16.04
CA TYR A 17 -1.76 -14.84 -17.50
C TYR A 17 -2.09 -16.20 -18.15
N GLY A 18 -2.02 -17.30 -17.39
CA GLY A 18 -2.17 -18.66 -17.89
C GLY A 18 -1.01 -19.15 -18.78
N ASN A 19 0.03 -18.33 -18.95
CA ASN A 19 1.25 -18.62 -19.72
C ASN A 19 2.37 -17.63 -19.34
N ASN A 20 3.54 -17.75 -19.99
CA ASN A 20 4.73 -16.97 -19.66
C ASN A 20 4.79 -15.57 -20.31
N SER A 21 3.76 -15.13 -21.03
CA SER A 21 3.75 -13.83 -21.73
C SER A 21 3.86 -12.63 -20.78
N GLY A 22 3.44 -12.81 -19.52
CA GLY A 22 3.54 -11.79 -18.48
C GLY A 22 4.86 -11.78 -17.72
N ASN A 23 5.79 -12.72 -17.96
CA ASN A 23 7.02 -12.82 -17.18
C ASN A 23 7.94 -11.61 -17.39
N ILE A 24 8.59 -11.19 -16.32
CA ILE A 24 9.55 -10.09 -16.31
C ILE A 24 10.99 -10.60 -16.18
N THR A 25 11.93 -9.71 -16.44
CA THR A 25 13.37 -9.89 -16.23
C THR A 25 13.81 -9.29 -14.89
N SER A 26 15.01 -9.66 -14.43
CA SER A 26 15.58 -9.12 -13.19
C SER A 26 15.73 -7.60 -13.21
N GLY A 27 16.02 -7.00 -14.37
CA GLY A 27 16.12 -5.55 -14.53
C GLY A 27 14.78 -4.80 -14.37
N GLN A 28 13.65 -5.50 -14.54
CA GLN A 28 12.31 -4.94 -14.35
C GLN A 28 11.80 -5.12 -12.92
N LEU A 29 12.47 -5.95 -12.10
CA LEU A 29 12.08 -6.22 -10.72
C LEU A 29 12.52 -5.07 -9.80
N THR A 30 11.77 -3.97 -9.83
CA THR A 30 11.99 -2.80 -8.98
C THR A 30 10.98 -2.75 -7.82
N LEU A 31 11.24 -1.90 -6.82
CA LEU A 31 10.29 -1.67 -5.72
C LEU A 31 8.95 -1.11 -6.22
N ASP A 32 8.98 -0.17 -7.18
CA ASP A 32 7.75 0.35 -7.78
C ASP A 32 6.99 -0.75 -8.53
N PHE A 33 7.70 -1.63 -9.26
CA PHE A 33 7.09 -2.80 -9.89
C PHE A 33 6.39 -3.71 -8.86
N ILE A 34 7.05 -4.00 -7.73
CA ILE A 34 6.47 -4.83 -6.66
C ILE A 34 5.22 -4.17 -6.08
N LEU A 35 5.25 -2.87 -5.81
CA LEU A 35 4.11 -2.13 -5.27
C LEU A 35 2.91 -2.17 -6.23
N ASP A 36 3.17 -2.06 -7.54
CA ASP A 36 2.15 -2.12 -8.57
C ASP A 36 1.59 -3.54 -8.75
N GLU A 37 2.45 -4.57 -8.75
CA GLU A 37 2.01 -5.97 -8.87
C GLU A 37 1.17 -6.40 -7.67
N ARG A 38 1.55 -6.00 -6.45
CA ARG A 38 0.74 -6.23 -5.25
C ARG A 38 -0.62 -5.52 -5.33
N GLY A 39 -0.67 -4.35 -5.96
CA GLY A 39 -1.93 -3.62 -6.17
C GLY A 39 -2.89 -4.29 -7.15
N ARG A 40 -2.35 -5.03 -8.13
CA ARG A 40 -3.13 -5.84 -9.09
C ARG A 40 -3.57 -7.16 -8.49
N GLU A 41 -2.64 -7.90 -7.89
CA GLU A 41 -2.86 -9.25 -7.39
C GLU A 41 -3.78 -9.26 -6.16
N LEU A 42 -3.57 -8.34 -5.22
CA LEU A 42 -4.26 -8.33 -3.92
C LEU A 42 -5.38 -7.28 -3.85
N HIS A 43 -6.07 -7.07 -4.97
CA HIS A 43 -7.08 -6.03 -5.08
C HIS A 43 -8.26 -6.33 -4.14
N TRP A 44 -8.68 -5.33 -3.37
CA TRP A 44 -9.75 -5.43 -2.36
C TRP A 44 -9.50 -6.36 -1.16
N GLU A 45 -8.28 -6.88 -1.00
CA GLU A 45 -7.92 -7.75 0.14
C GLU A 45 -7.33 -6.97 1.33
N GLY A 46 -7.47 -5.64 1.36
CA GLY A 46 -7.03 -4.80 2.49
C GLY A 46 -5.52 -4.50 2.56
N HIS A 47 -4.73 -4.96 1.58
CA HIS A 47 -3.28 -4.75 1.59
C HIS A 47 -2.84 -3.35 1.15
N ARG A 48 -3.58 -2.71 0.23
CA ARG A 48 -3.13 -1.49 -0.46
C ARG A 48 -2.77 -0.34 0.48
N ARG A 49 -3.51 -0.13 1.58
CA ARG A 49 -3.21 0.94 2.55
C ARG A 49 -1.84 0.75 3.19
N THR A 50 -1.58 -0.43 3.73
CA THR A 50 -0.34 -0.71 4.46
C THR A 50 0.88 -0.72 3.54
N ASP A 51 0.73 -1.22 2.31
CA ASP A 51 1.78 -1.17 1.30
C ASP A 51 2.13 0.26 0.92
N LEU A 52 1.14 1.11 0.65
CA LEU A 52 1.39 2.52 0.31
C LEU A 52 2.07 3.29 1.44
N ILE A 53 1.76 2.99 2.71
CA ILE A 53 2.43 3.61 3.86
C ILE A 53 3.89 3.16 3.92
N ARG A 54 4.17 1.86 3.81
CA ARG A 54 5.54 1.31 3.86
C ARG A 54 6.42 1.80 2.71
N PHE A 55 5.83 2.06 1.54
CA PHE A 55 6.53 2.58 0.37
C PHE A 55 6.56 4.12 0.31
N GLY A 56 6.01 4.82 1.31
CA GLY A 56 5.99 6.29 1.35
C GLY A 56 5.11 6.95 0.28
N LYS A 57 4.17 6.22 -0.32
CA LYS A 57 3.27 6.69 -1.40
C LYS A 57 1.85 7.01 -0.93
N TYR A 58 1.51 6.77 0.34
CA TYR A 58 0.14 6.94 0.86
C TYR A 58 -0.41 8.36 0.73
N ASN A 59 0.47 9.36 0.83
CA ASN A 59 0.13 10.77 0.78
C ASN A 59 0.37 11.42 -0.58
N SER A 60 0.92 10.69 -1.56
CA SER A 60 1.13 11.20 -2.93
C SER A 60 0.01 10.83 -3.89
N LEU A 61 -0.80 9.81 -3.56
CA LEU A 61 -1.87 9.33 -4.43
C LEU A 61 -3.17 10.10 -4.23
N ILE A 62 -3.79 10.45 -5.35
CA ILE A 62 -5.11 11.09 -5.44
C ILE A 62 -6.13 9.99 -5.69
N TRP A 63 -7.18 9.98 -4.87
CA TRP A 63 -8.29 9.03 -4.98
C TRP A 63 -9.56 9.81 -5.25
N PRO A 64 -10.34 9.47 -6.29
CA PRO A 64 -11.61 10.14 -6.57
C PRO A 64 -12.50 10.20 -5.33
N PHE A 65 -13.22 11.31 -5.17
CA PHE A 65 -14.12 11.57 -4.04
C PHE A 65 -13.46 11.66 -2.65
N LYS A 66 -12.15 11.50 -2.55
CA LYS A 66 -11.44 11.63 -1.27
C LYS A 66 -11.46 13.07 -0.79
N GLY A 67 -11.76 13.24 0.50
CA GLY A 67 -11.83 14.57 1.11
C GLY A 67 -13.00 15.42 0.62
N ARG A 68 -14.05 14.79 0.07
CA ARG A 68 -15.23 15.46 -0.52
C ARG A 68 -14.91 16.29 -1.77
N VAL A 69 -13.86 15.93 -2.51
CA VAL A 69 -13.48 16.54 -3.79
C VAL A 69 -13.68 15.49 -4.90
N PRO A 70 -14.47 15.76 -5.96
CA PRO A 70 -14.71 14.79 -7.04
C PRO A 70 -13.41 14.27 -7.68
N GLU A 71 -12.49 15.18 -8.01
CA GLU A 71 -11.17 14.89 -8.57
C GLU A 71 -10.27 14.16 -7.56
N GLY A 72 -10.66 14.17 -6.29
CA GLY A 72 -9.90 13.63 -5.18
C GLY A 72 -8.90 14.63 -4.61
N ARG A 73 -8.34 14.27 -3.45
CA ARG A 73 -7.19 14.94 -2.88
C ARG A 73 -6.24 13.95 -2.21
N PRO A 74 -4.95 14.29 -2.07
CA PRO A 74 -4.02 13.47 -1.32
C PRO A 74 -4.44 13.32 0.14
N SER A 75 -4.07 12.20 0.77
CA SER A 75 -4.26 12.02 2.22
C SER A 75 -3.43 13.02 3.00
N GLU A 76 -3.96 13.55 4.10
CA GLU A 76 -3.19 14.32 5.07
C GLU A 76 -2.14 13.42 5.76
N ALA A 77 -0.96 13.97 6.06
CA ALA A 77 0.19 13.21 6.58
C ALA A 77 -0.13 12.39 7.83
N PHE A 78 -0.90 12.97 8.77
CA PHE A 78 -1.26 12.31 10.02
C PHE A 78 -2.12 11.04 9.84
N ARG A 79 -2.82 10.88 8.70
CA ARG A 79 -3.68 9.70 8.43
C ARG A 79 -2.93 8.42 8.08
N GLN A 80 -1.60 8.45 8.05
CA GLN A 80 -0.79 7.23 8.00
C GLN A 80 -0.99 6.37 9.25
N LEU A 81 -1.21 7.00 10.40
CA LEU A 81 -1.58 6.33 11.64
C LEU A 81 -3.07 6.53 11.94
N HIS A 82 -3.66 5.60 12.66
CA HIS A 82 -5.03 5.76 13.16
C HIS A 82 -5.00 6.50 14.51
N PRO A 83 -6.07 7.22 14.89
CA PRO A 83 -6.16 7.79 16.23
C PRO A 83 -6.19 6.68 17.28
N ILE A 84 -5.57 6.96 18.43
CA ILE A 84 -5.80 6.16 19.63
C ILE A 84 -7.26 6.38 20.06
N PRO A 85 -8.03 5.31 20.38
CA PRO A 85 -9.41 5.44 20.84
C PRO A 85 -9.55 6.37 22.05
N SER A 86 -10.60 7.19 22.07
CA SER A 86 -10.84 8.15 23.17
C SER A 86 -11.07 7.46 24.52
N THR A 87 -11.68 6.28 24.51
CA THR A 87 -11.87 5.44 25.72
C THR A 87 -10.54 5.10 26.38
N ASP A 88 -9.52 4.80 25.58
CA ASP A 88 -8.20 4.40 26.07
C ASP A 88 -7.43 5.60 26.61
N LEU A 89 -7.56 6.77 25.95
CA LEU A 89 -6.98 8.03 26.43
C LEU A 89 -7.58 8.47 27.77
N ILE A 90 -8.89 8.28 27.97
CA ILE A 90 -9.55 8.58 29.24
C ILE A 90 -9.12 7.58 30.32
N ALA A 91 -8.99 6.30 29.97
CA ALA A 91 -8.61 5.24 30.91
C ALA A 91 -7.14 5.34 31.37
N ASN A 92 -6.24 5.83 30.51
CA ASN A 92 -4.83 5.98 30.83
C ASN A 92 -4.31 7.38 30.41
N PRO A 93 -4.25 8.34 31.35
CA PRO A 93 -3.77 9.71 31.09
C PRO A 93 -2.30 9.80 30.63
N ASN A 94 -1.52 8.73 30.75
CA ASN A 94 -0.14 8.70 30.25
C ASN A 94 -0.07 8.45 28.73
N LEU A 95 -1.16 7.99 28.10
CA LEU A 95 -1.21 7.82 26.66
C LEU A 95 -1.27 9.19 25.97
N LYS A 96 -0.41 9.38 24.99
CA LYS A 96 -0.37 10.58 24.14
C LYS A 96 -0.93 10.24 22.78
N GLN A 97 -1.85 11.05 22.28
CA GLN A 97 -2.45 10.88 20.96
C GLN A 97 -1.39 10.97 19.85
N ASN A 98 -1.64 10.26 18.74
CA ASN A 98 -0.84 10.37 17.52
C ASN A 98 -0.94 11.80 16.97
N PRO A 99 0.18 12.39 16.49
CA PRO A 99 0.19 13.78 16.02
C PRO A 99 -0.89 14.06 14.97
N GLY A 100 -1.67 15.13 15.15
CA GLY A 100 -2.73 15.56 14.22
C GLY A 100 -4.12 14.97 14.48
N TYR A 101 -4.27 14.16 15.53
CA TYR A 101 -5.57 13.67 16.04
C TYR A 101 -5.92 14.26 17.40
#